data_AF-A0A8H3ZZH3-F1
#
_entry.id   AF-A0A8H3ZZH3-F1
#
_cell.length_a   1.000
_cell.length_b   1.000
_cell.length_c   1.000
_cell.angle_alpha   90.00
_cell.angle_beta   90.00
_cell.angle_gamma   90.00
#
_symmetry.space_group_name_H-M   'P 1'
#
loop_
_entity.id
_entity.type
_entity.pdbx_description
1 polymer ?
#
loop_
_entity_poly.entity_id
_entity_poly.type
_entity_poly.pdbx_seq_one_letter_code
_entity_poly.pdbx_strand_id
1 'polypeptide(L)' 'MQILWSEIEKDYTVYGDKCKFGGGKVLRKGIDQSTSVTDTDALDLANIGVKGSHIAGIGKASNPDVMDGVTPDQCLK' A
#
# COMPACT_ATOMS: atom_id res chain seq x y z
N MET A 1 26.24 27.84 9.52
CA MET A 1 24.86 27.32 9.56
C MET A 1 24.59 26.66 8.22
N GLN A 2 24.44 25.33 8.18
CA GLN A 2 24.07 24.60 6.96
C GLN A 2 22.63 24.12 7.09
N ILE A 3 21.88 24.26 6.00
CA ILE A 3 20.51 23.77 5.85
C ILE A 3 20.52 22.60 4.86
N LEU A 4 19.82 21.53 5.21
CA LEU A 4 19.69 20.33 4.39
C LEU A 4 18.32 20.35 3.70
N TRP A 5 18.33 20.16 2.37
CA TRP A 5 17.13 20.04 1.55
C TRP A 5 17.04 18.62 0.99
N SER A 6 15.83 18.09 0.89
CA SER A 6 15.53 16.81 0.25
C SER A 6 14.38 16.98 -0.73
N GLU A 7 14.52 16.43 -1.92
CA GLU A 7 13.50 16.44 -2.98
C GLU A 7 12.97 15.02 -3.22
N ILE A 8 11.71 14.90 -3.65
CA ILE A 8 11.12 13.61 -4.01
C ILE A 8 11.59 13.21 -5.41
N GLU A 9 12.33 12.11 -5.50
CA GLU A 9 12.83 11.62 -6.80
C GLU A 9 11.78 10.80 -7.57
N LYS A 10 10.94 10.02 -6.86
CA LYS A 10 9.92 9.15 -7.45
C LYS A 10 8.71 9.00 -6.51
N ASP A 11 7.51 9.02 -7.07
CA ASP A 11 6.25 8.68 -6.39
C ASP A 11 5.67 7.43 -7.06
N TYR A 12 5.51 6.36 -6.29
CA TYR A 12 4.96 5.08 -6.75
C TYR A 12 3.45 4.98 -6.55
N THR A 13 2.80 6.06 -6.10
CA THR A 13 1.34 6.09 -5.91
C THR A 13 0.61 6.50 -7.20
N VAL A 14 -0.61 5.99 -7.36
CA VAL A 14 -1.55 6.48 -8.37
C VAL A 14 -2.37 7.61 -7.74
N TYR A 15 -2.44 8.76 -8.41
CA TYR A 15 -3.24 9.89 -7.93
C TYR A 15 -4.73 9.53 -7.89
N GLY A 16 -5.36 9.78 -6.74
CA GLY A 16 -6.75 9.39 -6.46
C GLY A 16 -6.86 8.15 -5.56
N ASP A 17 -5.95 7.19 -5.74
CA ASP A 17 -5.99 5.88 -5.09
C ASP A 17 -4.91 5.72 -4.02
N LYS A 18 -4.70 6.77 -3.24
CA LYS A 18 -3.72 6.72 -2.15
C LYS A 18 -4.33 5.95 -0.98
N CYS A 19 -3.62 4.94 -0.51
CA CYS A 19 -3.99 4.20 0.69
C CYS A 19 -3.98 5.15 1.90
N LYS A 20 -5.17 5.45 2.42
CA LYS A 20 -5.36 6.30 3.60
C LYS A 20 -6.17 5.54 4.63
N PHE A 21 -5.61 5.41 5.83
CA PHE A 21 -6.28 4.81 6.97
C PHE A 21 -7.16 5.85 7.69
N GLY A 22 -8.29 5.41 8.25
CA GLY A 22 -9.18 6.23 9.05
C GLY A 22 -10.67 6.09 8.69
N GLY A 23 -11.55 6.55 9.58
CA GLY A 23 -13.00 6.49 9.38
C GLY A 23 -13.44 7.22 8.11
N GLY A 24 -14.18 6.53 7.23
CA GLY A 24 -14.65 7.06 5.94
C GLY A 24 -13.59 7.15 4.84
N LYS A 25 -12.41 6.55 5.03
CA LYS A 25 -11.32 6.52 4.04
C LYS A 25 -11.33 5.24 3.20
N VAL A 26 -10.24 5.04 2.46
CA VAL A 26 -10.10 4.01 1.42
C VAL A 26 -9.72 2.64 2.01
N LEU A 27 -8.86 2.61 3.04
CA LEU A 27 -8.49 1.40 3.79
C LEU A 27 -9.66 0.87 4.63
N ARG A 28 -10.54 0.16 3.95
CA ARG A 28 -11.69 -0.57 4.50
C ARG A 28 -11.90 -1.86 3.71
N LYS A 29 -12.42 -2.87 4.41
CA LYS A 29 -12.77 -4.18 3.88
C LYS A 29 -13.57 -4.08 2.58
N GLY A 30 -13.10 -4.76 1.55
CA GLY A 30 -13.75 -4.86 0.23
C GLY A 30 -13.50 -3.68 -0.70
N ILE A 31 -12.78 -2.64 -0.25
CA ILE A 31 -12.26 -1.57 -1.12
C ILE A 31 -10.75 -1.78 -1.22
N ASP A 32 -9.95 -1.01 -0.49
CA ASP A 32 -8.48 -1.07 -0.53
C ASP A 32 -7.90 -2.29 0.22
N GLN A 33 -8.72 -2.91 1.07
CA GLN A 33 -8.42 -4.16 1.78
C GLN A 33 -9.12 -5.32 1.09
N SER A 34 -8.36 -6.28 0.56
CA SER A 34 -8.92 -7.43 -0.16
C SER A 34 -9.52 -8.45 0.79
N THR A 35 -10.69 -8.99 0.43
CA THR A 35 -11.33 -10.09 1.17
C THR A 35 -11.04 -11.46 0.59
N SER A 36 -10.33 -11.50 -0.53
CA SER A 36 -10.13 -12.70 -1.35
C SER A 36 -8.80 -13.40 -1.07
N VAL A 37 -7.93 -12.80 -0.26
CA VAL A 37 -6.60 -13.31 0.08
C VAL A 37 -6.56 -13.89 1.48
N THR A 38 -5.69 -14.89 1.66
CA THR A 38 -5.43 -15.47 2.97
C THR A 38 -4.44 -14.60 3.76
N ASP A 39 -4.47 -14.70 5.09
CA ASP A 39 -3.51 -14.02 5.98
C ASP A 39 -2.04 -14.34 5.64
N THR A 40 -1.80 -15.53 5.09
CA THR A 40 -0.45 -15.93 4.67
C THR A 40 0.03 -15.22 3.42
N ASP A 41 -0.82 -14.53 2.67
CA ASP A 41 -0.48 -13.88 1.40
C ASP A 41 -0.70 -12.37 1.41
N ALA A 42 -1.42 -11.85 2.41
CA ALA A 42 -1.72 -10.43 2.56
C ALA A 42 -0.64 -9.67 3.34
N LEU A 43 -0.56 -8.36 3.10
CA LEU A 43 0.33 -7.43 3.78
C LEU A 43 -0.37 -6.67 4.92
N ASP A 44 0.39 -6.39 5.98
CA ASP A 44 -0.10 -5.67 7.16
C ASP A 44 0.07 -4.14 7.07
N LEU A 45 0.89 -3.65 6.13
CA LEU A 45 1.22 -2.24 5.98
C LEU A 45 1.21 -1.79 4.51
N ALA A 46 0.65 -0.61 4.26
CA ALA A 46 0.51 -0.05 2.92
C ALA A 46 1.81 0.61 2.40
N ASN A 47 2.06 0.45 1.10
CA ASN A 47 3.16 1.02 0.29
C ASN A 47 4.60 0.61 0.64
N ILE A 48 4.85 0.23 1.90
CA ILE A 48 5.98 -0.61 2.30
C ILE A 48 5.34 -1.90 2.79
N GLY A 49 5.31 -2.90 1.91
CA GLY A 49 4.71 -4.17 2.23
C GLY A 49 5.52 -4.86 3.30
N VAL A 50 4.93 -5.08 4.47
CA VAL A 50 5.50 -5.87 5.55
C VAL A 50 4.69 -7.15 5.70
N LYS A 51 5.40 -8.27 5.75
CA LYS A 51 4.84 -9.60 5.95
C LYS A 51 5.63 -10.30 7.04
N GLY A 52 5.01 -10.51 8.20
CA GLY A 52 5.73 -10.94 9.39
C GLY A 52 6.80 -9.93 9.79
N SER A 53 8.06 -10.37 9.90
CA SER A 53 9.20 -9.51 10.28
C SER A 53 10.03 -8.98 9.10
N HIS A 54 9.59 -9.18 7.87
CA HIS A 54 10.36 -8.84 6.67
C HIS A 54 9.63 -7.83 5.77
N ILE A 55 10.41 -6.99 5.10
CA ILE A 55 9.91 -6.12 4.02
C ILE A 55 9.71 -7.00 2.79
N ALA A 56 8.46 -7.16 2.37
CA ALA A 56 8.07 -7.89 1.17
C ALA A 56 8.29 -7.06 -0.11
N GLY A 57 8.21 -5.73 -0.03
CA GLY A 57 8.53 -4.85 -1.15
C GLY A 57 8.13 -3.39 -0.91
N ILE A 58 8.47 -2.52 -1.86
CA ILE A 58 8.10 -1.10 -1.87
C ILE A 58 7.36 -0.83 -3.18
N GLY A 59 6.17 -0.25 -3.12
CA GLY A 59 5.30 -0.09 -4.28
C GLY A 59 3.90 0.38 -3.89
N LYS A 60 2.91 0.15 -4.75
CA LYS A 60 1.49 0.39 -4.43
C LYS A 60 0.90 -0.90 -3.86
N ALA A 61 0.66 -0.93 -2.55
CA ALA A 61 -0.03 -2.04 -1.91
C ALA A 61 -1.51 -1.71 -1.76
N SER A 62 -2.40 -2.55 -2.28
CA SER A 62 -3.85 -2.32 -2.32
C SER A 62 -4.59 -3.61 -2.71
N ASN A 63 -5.90 -3.55 -2.93
CA ASN A 63 -6.68 -4.64 -3.49
C ASN A 63 -6.66 -4.60 -5.03
N PRO A 64 -6.02 -5.57 -5.71
CA PRO A 64 -5.95 -5.60 -7.17
C PRO A 64 -7.31 -5.87 -7.82
N ASP A 65 -8.31 -6.34 -7.07
CA ASP A 65 -9.66 -6.58 -7.60
C ASP A 65 -10.42 -5.28 -7.90
N VAL A 66 -10.02 -4.15 -7.30
CA VAL A 66 -10.75 -2.87 -7.40
C VAL A 66 -9.88 -1.65 -7.64
N MET A 67 -8.55 -1.75 -7.56
CA MET A 67 -7.64 -0.64 -7.84
C MET A 67 -6.60 -0.99 -8.90
N ASP A 68 -6.33 -0.04 -9.79
CA ASP A 68 -5.34 -0.21 -10.84
C ASP A 68 -3.91 0.03 -10.33
N GLY A 69 -2.93 -0.64 -10.95
CA GLY A 69 -1.50 -0.40 -10.68
C GLY A 69 -1.00 -0.92 -9.33
N VAL A 70 -1.71 -1.86 -8.70
CA VAL A 70 -1.20 -2.59 -7.53
C VAL A 70 0.05 -3.36 -7.93
N THR A 71 1.11 -3.21 -7.13
CA THR A 71 2.37 -3.91 -7.38
C THR A 71 2.16 -5.42 -7.16
N PRO A 72 2.71 -6.29 -8.03
CA PRO A 72 2.58 -7.74 -7.86
C PRO A 72 2.99 -8.17 -6.45
N ASP A 73 2.24 -9.11 -5.88
CA ASP A 73 2.43 -9.64 -4.52
C ASP A 73 2.27 -8.61 -3.38
N GLN A 74 1.71 -7.43 -3.66
CA GLN A 74 1.41 -6.41 -2.65
C GLN A 74 -0.08 -6.23 -2.37
N CYS A 75 -0.77 -7.34 -2.07
CA CYS A 75 -2.19 -7.30 -1.71
C CYS A 75 -2.38 -6.93 -0.23
N LEU A 76 -3.26 -5.97 0.06
CA LEU A 76 -3.55 -5.55 1.44
C LEU A 76 -4.65 -6.39 2.09
N LYS A 77 -4.43 -6.72 3.37
CA LYS A 77 -5.43 -7.30 4.27
C LYS A 77 -6.46 -6.26 4.70
#